data_AF-D5UI70-F1
#
_entry.id   AF-D5UI70-F1
#
_cell.length_a   1.000
_cell.length_b   1.000
_cell.length_c   1.000
_cell.angle_alpha   90.00
_cell.angle_beta   90.00
_cell.angle_gamma   90.00
#
_symmetry.space_group_name_H-M   'P 1'
#
loop_
_entity.id
_entity.type
_entity.pdbx_description
1 polymer ?
#
loop_
_entity_poly.entity_id
_entity_poly.type
_entity_poly.pdbx_seq_one_letter_code
_entity_poly.pdbx_strand_id
1 'polypeptide(L)'
;MSPFKAFPFFGQALLGEAGESLHLGAGIAFHLLNGIAFGIAYVVWFGRRPVWVGIAYALGLEAFMLALYPGWLDIKALEEFTQMSVLGHVVYGATLALTARWLLVRGDARAGASPT
;
A
#
# COMPACT_ATOMS: atom_id res chain seq x y z
N MET A 1 3.65 -11.39 18.08
CA MET A 1 4.36 -10.07 18.06
C MET A 1 3.32 -9.04 17.63
N SER A 2 3.29 -7.82 18.17
CA SER A 2 2.28 -6.83 17.73
C SER A 2 2.47 -6.49 16.24
N PRO A 3 1.42 -6.50 15.39
CA PRO A 3 1.53 -6.16 13.96
C PRO A 3 2.07 -4.74 13.74
N PHE A 4 1.92 -3.85 14.73
CA PHE A 4 2.47 -2.49 14.69
C PHE A 4 4.00 -2.42 14.80
N LYS A 5 4.68 -3.52 15.14
CA LYS A 5 6.16 -3.57 15.13
C LYS A 5 6.75 -3.55 13.72
N ALA A 6 5.94 -3.75 12.68
CA ALA A 6 6.40 -3.66 11.30
C ALA A 6 7.01 -2.28 10.98
N PHE A 7 6.36 -1.19 11.39
CA PHE A 7 6.87 0.16 11.08
C PHE A 7 8.27 0.40 11.65
N PRO A 8 8.55 0.20 12.96
CA PRO A 8 9.92 0.31 13.47
C PRO A 8 10.94 -0.58 12.75
N PHE A 9 10.58 -1.81 12.34
CA PHE A 9 11.51 -2.68 11.61
C PHE A 9 11.97 -2.07 10.28
N PHE A 10 11.03 -1.50 9.51
CA PHE A 10 11.38 -0.79 8.28
C PHE A 10 12.22 0.45 8.55
N GLY A 11 11.90 1.21 9.59
CA GLY A 11 12.72 2.36 9.98
C GLY A 11 14.14 1.98 10.41
N GLN A 12 14.29 0.86 11.12
CA GLN A 12 15.59 0.30 11.47
C GLN A 12 16.36 -0.14 10.23
N ALA A 13 15.71 -0.79 9.27
CA ALA A 13 16.34 -1.17 8.00
C ALA A 13 16.83 0.04 7.19
N LEU A 14 16.13 1.18 7.28
CA LEU A 14 16.49 2.42 6.58
C LEU A 14 17.60 3.22 7.28
N LEU A 15 17.56 3.27 8.62
CA LEU A 15 18.40 4.18 9.40
C LEU A 15 19.57 3.50 10.13
N GLY A 16 19.57 2.17 10.24
CA GLY A 16 20.55 1.43 11.03
C GLY A 16 20.43 1.75 12.52
N GLU A 17 21.56 2.07 13.16
CA GLU A 17 21.58 2.44 14.58
C GLU A 17 20.96 3.83 14.80
N ALA A 18 19.74 3.83 15.33
CA ALA A 18 19.03 5.04 15.74
C ALA A 18 18.09 4.75 16.91
N GLY A 19 17.51 5.81 17.50
CA GLY A 19 16.52 5.68 18.56
C GLY A 19 15.16 5.16 18.06
N GLU A 20 14.43 4.48 18.94
CA GLU A 20 13.14 3.84 18.63
C GLU A 20 12.11 4.81 18.01
N SER A 21 12.02 6.04 18.51
CA SER A 21 11.12 7.05 17.94
C SER A 21 11.47 7.43 16.51
N LEU A 22 12.76 7.44 16.16
CA LEU A 22 13.21 7.75 14.81
C LEU A 22 12.94 6.58 13.86
N HIS A 23 13.13 5.34 14.31
CA HIS A 23 12.71 4.15 13.56
C HIS A 23 11.21 4.14 13.30
N LEU A 24 10.38 4.43 14.31
CA LEU A 24 8.93 4.51 14.12
C LEU A 24 8.56 5.59 13.10
N GLY A 25 9.13 6.80 13.23
CA GLY A 25 8.87 7.91 12.32
C GLY A 25 9.28 7.60 10.87
N ALA A 26 10.48 7.06 10.68
CA ALA A 26 10.98 6.68 9.36
C ALA A 26 10.17 5.54 8.74
N GLY A 27 9.78 4.55 9.54
CA GLY A 27 8.91 3.46 9.11
C GLY A 27 7.54 3.95 8.64
N ILE A 28 6.90 4.85 9.39
CA ILE A 28 5.63 5.47 9.00
C ILE A 28 5.81 6.26 7.70
N ALA A 29 6.83 7.12 7.63
CA ALA A 29 7.10 7.94 6.44
C ALA A 29 7.32 7.06 5.20
N PHE A 30 8.09 5.99 5.32
CA PHE A 30 8.33 5.02 4.27
C PHE A 30 7.03 4.38 3.76
N HIS A 31 6.15 3.91 4.65
CA HIS A 31 4.89 3.30 4.25
C HIS A 31 3.92 4.30 3.62
N LEU A 32 3.85 5.52 4.14
CA LEU A 32 3.01 6.57 3.55
C LEU A 32 3.48 6.94 2.14
N LEU A 33 4.79 7.15 1.96
CA LEU A 33 5.37 7.48 0.66
C LEU A 33 5.17 6.34 -0.34
N ASN A 34 5.40 5.09 0.06
CA ASN A 34 5.13 3.93 -0.78
C ASN A 34 3.64 3.83 -1.14
N GLY A 35 2.74 3.96 -0.17
CA GLY A 35 1.30 3.92 -0.41
C GLY A 35 0.82 5.00 -1.38
N ILE A 36 1.40 6.20 -1.32
CA ILE A 36 1.12 7.27 -2.28
C ILE A 36 1.69 6.93 -3.66
N ALA A 37 2.96 6.53 -3.74
CA ALA A 37 3.63 6.22 -4.99
C ALA A 37 2.94 5.08 -5.75
N PHE A 38 2.61 3.98 -5.06
CA PHE A 38 1.86 2.86 -5.62
C PHE A 38 0.43 3.25 -6.01
N GLY A 39 -0.19 4.16 -5.25
CA GLY A 39 -1.50 4.72 -5.57
C GLY A 39 -1.48 5.51 -6.88
N ILE A 40 -0.48 6.38 -7.05
CA ILE A 40 -0.24 7.13 -8.29
C ILE A 40 -0.02 6.16 -9.46
N ALA A 41 0.85 5.17 -9.29
CA ALA A 41 1.14 4.18 -10.32
C ALA A 41 -0.12 3.41 -10.75
N TYR A 42 -0.97 3.01 -9.79
CA TYR A 42 -2.26 2.39 -10.11
C TYR A 42 -3.17 3.31 -10.93
N VAL A 43 -3.29 4.59 -10.56
CA VAL A 43 -4.16 5.52 -11.30
C VAL A 43 -3.69 5.65 -12.74
N VAL A 44 -2.37 5.76 -12.96
CA VAL A 44 -1.76 5.88 -14.30
C VAL A 44 -2.00 4.62 -15.14
N TRP A 45 -1.78 3.42 -14.59
CA TRP A 45 -1.89 2.18 -15.36
C TRP A 45 -3.30 1.60 -15.44
N PHE A 46 -4.10 1.78 -14.39
CA PHE A 46 -5.33 1.03 -14.16
C PHE A 46 -6.51 1.87 -13.67
N GLY A 47 -6.41 3.20 -13.58
CA GLY A 47 -7.42 4.03 -12.91
C GLY A 47 -8.87 3.85 -13.36
N ARG A 48 -9.10 3.41 -14.62
CA ARG A 48 -10.44 3.16 -15.19
C ARG A 48 -10.89 1.70 -15.15
N ARG A 49 -10.09 0.80 -14.56
CA ARG A 49 -10.35 -0.63 -14.49
C ARG A 49 -11.36 -0.98 -13.39
N PRO A 50 -12.02 -2.15 -13.46
CA PRO A 50 -12.94 -2.60 -12.41
C PRO A 50 -12.23 -2.82 -11.07
N VAL A 51 -12.99 -2.78 -9.97
CA VAL A 51 -12.47 -2.80 -8.58
C VAL A 51 -11.52 -3.95 -8.29
N TRP A 52 -11.81 -5.14 -8.85
CA TRP A 52 -10.97 -6.32 -8.63
C TRP A 52 -9.53 -6.14 -9.15
N VAL A 53 -9.30 -5.27 -10.14
CA VAL A 53 -7.95 -4.97 -10.63
C VAL A 53 -7.14 -4.21 -9.58
N GLY A 54 -7.77 -3.31 -8.82
CA GLY A 54 -7.11 -2.64 -7.68
C GLY A 54 -6.77 -3.60 -6.56
N ILE A 55 -7.66 -4.54 -6.25
CA ILE A 55 -7.40 -5.60 -5.27
C ILE A 55 -6.24 -6.49 -5.75
N ALA A 56 -6.28 -6.96 -7.00
CA ALA A 56 -5.22 -7.78 -7.57
C ALA A 56 -3.86 -7.05 -7.60
N TYR A 57 -3.86 -5.77 -7.94
CA TYR A 57 -2.66 -4.93 -7.89
C TYR A 57 -2.08 -4.84 -6.48
N ALA A 58 -2.91 -4.52 -5.48
CA ALA A 58 -2.46 -4.42 -4.09
C ALA A 58 -1.99 -5.76 -3.53
N LEU A 59 -2.66 -6.87 -3.86
CA LEU A 59 -2.22 -8.22 -3.48
C LEU A 59 -0.91 -8.62 -4.19
N GLY A 60 -0.70 -8.17 -5.44
CA GLY A 60 0.57 -8.36 -6.13
C GLY A 60 1.73 -7.63 -5.45
N LEU A 61 1.51 -6.40 -4.97
CA LEU A 61 2.48 -5.66 -4.17
C LEU A 61 2.79 -6.38 -2.84
N GLU A 62 1.76 -6.84 -2.14
CA GLU A 62 1.91 -7.61 -0.91
C GLU A 62 2.74 -8.89 -1.15
N ALA A 63 2.42 -9.66 -2.18
CA ALA A 63 3.15 -10.87 -2.53
C ALA A 63 4.63 -10.57 -2.87
N PHE A 64 4.88 -9.48 -3.60
CA PHE A 64 6.23 -9.03 -3.91
C PHE A 64 7.02 -8.64 -2.65
N MET A 65 6.41 -7.89 -1.72
CA MET A 65 7.05 -7.50 -0.47
C MET A 65 7.30 -8.71 0.45
N LEU A 66 6.33 -9.62 0.59
CA LEU A 66 6.48 -10.85 1.35
C LEU A 66 7.60 -11.72 0.80
N ALA A 67 7.75 -11.79 -0.53
CA ALA A 67 8.84 -12.53 -1.17
C ALA A 67 10.23 -11.92 -0.91
N LEU A 68 10.30 -10.62 -0.61
CA LEU A 68 11.54 -9.93 -0.25
C LEU A 68 11.87 -10.02 1.24
N TYR A 69 10.93 -10.48 2.08
CA TYR A 69 11.23 -10.59 3.51
C TYR A 69 12.22 -11.71 3.79
N PRO A 70 13.28 -11.44 4.58
CA PRO A 70 14.23 -12.46 4.98
C PRO A 70 13.52 -13.60 5.73
N GLY A 71 13.79 -14.87 5.35
CA GLY A 71 13.16 -16.08 5.91
C GLY A 71 13.45 -16.40 7.39
N TRP A 72 13.95 -15.45 8.16
CA TRP A 72 14.31 -15.55 9.59
C TRP A 72 13.20 -14.98 10.50
N LEU A 73 12.13 -14.44 9.90
CA LEU A 73 10.94 -14.01 10.64
C LEU A 73 10.22 -15.25 11.21
N ASP A 74 9.91 -15.20 12.50
CA ASP A 74 9.24 -16.26 13.25
C ASP A 74 7.88 -16.63 12.61
N ILE A 75 7.68 -17.91 12.28
CA ILE A 75 6.55 -18.44 11.48
C ILE A 75 5.18 -18.10 12.08
N LYS A 76 5.07 -18.04 13.43
CA LYS A 76 3.79 -17.71 14.09
C LYS A 76 3.49 -16.20 14.08
N ALA A 77 4.51 -15.37 14.23
CA ALA A 77 4.35 -13.93 14.10
C ALA A 77 4.05 -13.53 12.65
N LEU A 78 4.56 -14.30 11.68
CA LEU A 78 4.27 -14.14 10.27
C LEU A 78 2.81 -14.42 9.92
N GLU A 79 2.14 -15.41 10.51
CA GLU A 79 0.77 -15.76 10.13
C GLU A 79 -0.24 -14.64 10.46
N GLU A 80 -0.26 -14.16 11.71
CA GLU A 80 -1.13 -13.06 12.13
C GLU A 80 -0.80 -11.77 11.36
N PHE A 81 0.49 -11.49 11.17
CA PHE A 81 0.96 -10.35 10.40
C PHE A 81 0.52 -10.42 8.94
N THR A 82 0.64 -11.59 8.30
CA THR A 82 0.25 -11.81 6.90
C THR A 82 -1.26 -11.67 6.73
N GLN A 83 -2.07 -12.21 7.64
CA GLN A 83 -3.53 -12.04 7.56
C GLN A 83 -3.94 -10.57 7.64
N MET A 84 -3.37 -9.82 8.59
CA MET A 84 -3.65 -8.39 8.74
C MET A 84 -3.12 -7.58 7.55
N SER A 85 -1.94 -7.92 7.04
CA SER A 85 -1.33 -7.26 5.90
C SER A 85 -2.11 -7.50 4.61
N VAL A 86 -2.50 -8.75 4.32
CA VAL A 86 -3.35 -9.11 3.19
C VAL A 86 -4.70 -8.40 3.25
N LEU A 87 -5.35 -8.39 4.42
CA LEU A 87 -6.61 -7.66 4.60
C LEU A 87 -6.43 -6.17 4.34
N GLY A 88 -5.35 -5.57 4.85
CA GLY A 88 -4.98 -4.17 4.59
C GLY A 88 -4.85 -3.89 3.09
N HIS A 89 -4.21 -4.78 2.34
CA HIS A 89 -4.03 -4.64 0.89
C HIS A 89 -5.33 -4.81 0.11
N VAL A 90 -6.21 -5.73 0.52
CA VAL A 90 -7.56 -5.85 -0.07
C VAL A 90 -8.33 -4.54 0.10
N VAL A 91 -8.36 -3.98 1.32
CA VAL A 91 -9.06 -2.72 1.62
C VAL A 91 -8.43 -1.54 0.87
N TYR A 92 -7.10 -1.46 0.85
CA TYR A 92 -6.37 -0.43 0.12
C TYR A 92 -6.65 -0.48 -1.38
N GLY A 93 -6.52 -1.65 -2.01
CA GLY A 93 -6.76 -1.84 -3.44
C GLY A 93 -8.20 -1.55 -3.84
N ALA A 94 -9.17 -1.98 -3.03
CA ALA A 94 -10.59 -1.67 -3.26
C ALA A 94 -10.86 -0.16 -3.18
N THR A 95 -10.35 0.50 -2.13
CA THR A 95 -10.47 1.95 -1.95
C THR A 95 -9.88 2.71 -3.13
N LEU A 96 -8.65 2.35 -3.50
CA LEU A 96 -7.94 2.97 -4.61
C LEU A 96 -8.70 2.87 -5.93
N ALA A 97 -9.23 1.68 -6.26
CA ALA A 97 -10.00 1.48 -7.48
C ALA A 97 -11.32 2.26 -7.49
N LEU A 98 -12.04 2.26 -6.37
CA LEU A 98 -13.30 3.00 -6.24
C LEU A 98 -13.07 4.51 -6.37
N THR A 99 -12.08 5.05 -5.66
CA THR A 99 -11.75 6.47 -5.68
C THR A 99 -11.24 6.90 -7.05
N ALA A 100 -10.32 6.14 -7.66
CA ALA A 100 -9.81 6.44 -9.00
C ALA A 100 -10.92 6.46 -10.04
N ARG A 101 -11.78 5.43 -10.07
CA ARG A 101 -12.89 5.35 -11.00
C ARG A 101 -13.87 6.51 -10.81
N TRP A 102 -14.22 6.83 -9.57
CA TRP A 102 -15.14 7.91 -9.26
C TRP A 102 -14.58 9.28 -9.68
N LEU A 103 -13.30 9.55 -9.38
CA LEU A 103 -12.64 10.80 -9.76
C LEU A 103 -12.53 10.94 -11.29
N LEU A 104 -12.15 9.88 -11.98
CA LEU A 104 -11.97 9.91 -13.45
C LEU A 104 -13.31 10.04 -14.18
N VAL A 105 -14.36 9.32 -13.77
CA VAL A 105 -15.70 9.47 -14.36
C VAL A 105 -16.24 10.89 -14.16
N ARG A 106 -16.02 11.50 -12.99
CA ARG A 106 -16.37 12.90 -12.73
C ARG A 106 -15.53 13.88 -13.56
N GLY A 107 -14.25 13.57 -13.77
CA GLY A 107 -13.37 14.34 -14.63
C GLY A 107 -13.88 14.40 -16.07
N ASP A 108 -14.26 13.25 -16.63
CA ASP A 108 -14.81 13.16 -17.99
C ASP A 108 -16.09 13.99 -18.15
N ALA A 109 -17.01 13.89 -17.18
CA ALA A 109 -18.26 14.64 -17.21
C ALA A 109 -18.04 16.16 -17.16
N ARG A 110 -17.02 16.64 -16.44
CA ARG A 110 -16.65 18.06 -16.39
C ARG A 110 -15.98 18.52 -17.68
N ALA A 111 -15.09 17.71 -18.25
CA ALA A 111 -14.40 18.02 -19.49
C ALA A 111 -15.37 18.12 -20.67
N GLY A 112 -16.36 17.22 -20.75
CA GLY A 112 -17.39 17.24 -21.78
C GLY A 112 -18.44 18.36 -21.65
N ALA A 113 -18.53 19.03 -20.48
CA ALA A 113 -19.47 20.13 -20.23
C ALA A 113 -18.87 21.52 -20.49
N SER A 114 -17.61 21.61 -20.91
CA SER A 114 -16.96 22.88 -21.25
C SER A 114 -17.28 23.24 -22.70
N PRO A 115 -17.96 24.37 -22.98
CA PRO A 115 -18.23 24.77 -24.37
C PRO A 115 -16.92 25.13 -25.07
N THR A 116 -16.68 24.52 -26.23
CA THR A 116 -15.57 24.82 -27.16
C THR A 116 -15.84 26.10 -27.94
#